data_AF-A0A1H8IGM7-F1
#
_entry.id   AF-A0A1H8IGM7-F1
#
_cell.length_a   1.000
_cell.length_b   1.000
_cell.length_c   1.000
_cell.angle_alpha   90.00
_cell.angle_beta   90.00
_cell.angle_gamma   90.00
#
_symmetry.space_group_name_H-M   'P 1'
#
loop_
_entity.id
_entity.type
_entity.pdbx_description
1 polymer ?
#
loop_
_entity_poly.entity_id
_entity_poly.type
_entity_poly.pdbx_seq_one_letter_code
_entity_poly.pdbx_strand_id
1 'polypeptide(L)'
;MGSKSLQTMLDQIASDLTRGDLASQAQSAILDAIDHYAHDRFWFNVTRSKTFQTVANRQAYDGTDLAQIPDVIQFDGLFLKDSTSGYFLTWQNAEEAEWLISGSTTGPGRSTDFTYIDGQILLWPTPIAAYTIRPHMHYRLPALSAPGDSNAWLNEAEQLIRAHAKMLLYANVLEDDTGATRMQAQIPAHKAKLDAETSRRLSPRATTAGHSF
;
A
#
# COMPACT_ATOMS: atom_id res chain seq x y z
N MET A 1 -1.27 -2.38 23.47
CA MET A 1 -2.63 -1.92 23.09
C MET A 1 -3.14 -2.88 22.03
N GLY A 2 -4.36 -3.41 22.18
CA GLY A 2 -4.94 -4.33 21.20
C GLY A 2 -5.21 -3.64 19.86
N SER A 3 -5.15 -4.40 18.77
CA SER A 3 -5.44 -3.90 17.41
C SER A 3 -6.88 -3.40 17.33
N LYS A 4 -7.10 -2.18 16.83
CA LYS A 4 -8.44 -1.61 16.61
C LYS A 4 -9.06 -2.24 15.37
N SER A 5 -10.29 -2.74 15.50
CA SER A 5 -11.07 -3.28 14.38
C SER A 5 -11.98 -2.24 13.76
N LEU A 6 -12.56 -2.56 12.60
CA LEU A 6 -13.56 -1.71 11.93
C LEU A 6 -14.74 -1.42 12.87
N GLN A 7 -15.22 -2.44 13.59
CA GLN A 7 -16.29 -2.27 14.59
C GLN A 7 -15.90 -1.27 15.68
N THR A 8 -14.66 -1.31 16.16
CA THR A 8 -14.20 -0.38 17.21
C THR A 8 -14.24 1.07 16.72
N MET A 9 -13.89 1.32 15.45
CA MET A 9 -13.97 2.66 14.86
C MET A 9 -15.42 3.11 14.67
N LEU A 10 -16.31 2.22 14.23
CA LEU A 10 -17.75 2.49 14.12
C LEU A 10 -18.36 2.85 15.47
N ASP A 11 -18.07 2.08 16.53
CA ASP A 11 -18.56 2.34 17.89
C ASP A 11 -18.09 3.70 18.41
N GLN A 12 -16.84 4.08 18.11
CA GLN A 12 -16.30 5.39 18.48
C GLN A 12 -17.01 6.53 17.74
N ILE A 13 -17.22 6.41 16.43
CA ILE A 13 -17.96 7.43 15.67
C ILE A 13 -19.40 7.54 16.19
N ALA A 14 -20.07 6.42 16.42
CA ALA A 14 -21.43 6.40 16.96
C ALA A 14 -21.51 7.06 18.34
N SER A 15 -20.55 6.78 19.22
CA SER A 15 -20.44 7.43 20.54
C SER A 15 -20.17 8.93 20.42
N ASP A 16 -19.26 9.34 19.54
CA ASP A 16 -18.87 10.74 19.37
C ASP A 16 -20.00 11.59 18.76
N LEU A 17 -20.85 10.99 17.92
CA LEU A 17 -22.02 11.63 17.34
C LEU A 17 -23.28 11.43 18.19
N THR A 18 -23.24 10.58 19.21
CA THR A 18 -24.42 10.09 19.96
C THR A 18 -25.51 9.51 19.04
N ARG A 19 -25.10 8.84 17.95
CA ARG A 19 -25.98 8.31 16.88
C ARG A 19 -25.57 6.89 16.50
N GLY A 20 -26.31 5.90 16.97
CA GLY A 20 -26.10 4.48 16.62
C GLY A 20 -26.79 4.03 15.34
N ASP A 21 -27.75 4.81 14.84
CA ASP A 21 -28.54 4.56 13.64
C ASP A 21 -27.77 4.79 12.33
N LEU A 22 -26.59 5.42 12.39
CA LEU A 22 -25.78 5.79 11.21
C LEU A 22 -24.67 4.79 10.88
N ALA A 23 -24.74 3.55 11.38
CA ALA A 23 -23.65 2.58 11.24
C ALA A 23 -23.23 2.34 9.77
N SER A 24 -24.20 2.23 8.85
CA SER A 24 -23.93 2.00 7.42
C SER A 24 -23.28 3.21 6.73
N GLN A 25 -23.73 4.42 7.08
CA GLN A 25 -23.19 5.67 6.57
C GLN A 25 -21.79 5.91 7.14
N ALA A 26 -21.58 5.59 8.41
CA ALA A 26 -20.28 5.69 9.06
C ALA A 26 -19.27 4.72 8.44
N GLN A 27 -19.67 3.49 8.15
CA GLN A 27 -18.81 2.53 7.43
C GLN A 27 -18.42 3.06 6.06
N SER A 28 -19.39 3.57 5.28
CA SER A 28 -19.12 4.15 3.96
C SER A 28 -18.15 5.33 4.05
N ALA A 29 -18.38 6.26 4.99
CA ALA A 29 -17.51 7.41 5.20
C ALA A 29 -16.08 7.04 5.66
N ILE A 30 -15.92 5.96 6.43
CA ILE A 30 -14.59 5.41 6.78
C ILE A 30 -13.89 4.90 5.52
N LEU A 31 -14.58 4.14 4.68
CA LEU A 31 -14.00 3.58 3.46
C LEU A 31 -13.62 4.68 2.45
N ASP A 32 -14.48 5.70 2.30
CA ASP A 32 -14.20 6.87 1.45
C ASP A 32 -12.97 7.64 1.93
N ALA A 33 -12.87 7.85 3.26
CA ALA A 33 -11.70 8.48 3.85
C ALA A 33 -10.42 7.65 3.63
N ILE A 34 -10.51 6.32 3.72
CA ILE A 34 -9.37 5.42 3.45
C ILE A 34 -8.95 5.50 1.98
N ASP A 35 -9.89 5.43 1.04
CA ASP A 35 -9.58 5.51 -0.40
C ASP A 35 -8.92 6.86 -0.75
N HIS A 36 -9.43 7.96 -0.18
CA HIS A 36 -8.85 9.29 -0.34
C HIS A 36 -7.36 9.34 0.03
N TYR A 37 -6.97 8.72 1.16
CA TYR A 37 -5.58 8.71 1.61
C TYR A 37 -4.77 7.50 1.10
N ALA A 38 -5.39 6.52 0.46
CA ALA A 38 -4.70 5.31 0.00
C ALA A 38 -3.58 5.62 -1.02
N HIS A 39 -3.75 6.71 -1.78
CA HIS A 39 -2.79 7.22 -2.75
C HIS A 39 -1.61 7.98 -2.14
N ASP A 40 -1.69 8.35 -0.86
CA ASP A 40 -0.58 8.97 -0.15
C ASP A 40 0.41 7.90 0.32
N ARG A 41 1.70 8.25 0.35
CA ARG A 41 2.76 7.36 0.83
C ARG A 41 2.95 7.52 2.33
N PHE A 42 2.61 6.48 3.07
CA PHE A 42 2.84 6.34 4.51
C PHE A 42 3.77 5.16 4.80
N TRP A 43 4.43 5.17 5.95
CA TRP A 43 5.38 4.11 6.30
C TRP A 43 4.78 2.69 6.34
N PHE A 44 3.45 2.58 6.53
CA PHE A 44 2.76 1.29 6.62
C PHE A 44 2.23 0.76 5.28
N ASN A 45 2.06 1.62 4.27
CA ASN A 45 1.60 1.23 2.93
C ASN A 45 2.75 1.19 1.90
N VAL A 46 3.98 1.16 2.40
CA VAL A 46 5.18 0.87 1.64
C VAL A 46 5.85 -0.38 2.20
N THR A 47 6.57 -1.12 1.37
CA THR A 47 7.29 -2.32 1.84
C THR A 47 8.69 -2.43 1.25
N ARG A 48 9.58 -3.02 2.04
CA ARG A 48 10.87 -3.58 1.62
C ARG A 48 11.11 -4.96 2.24
N SER A 49 10.07 -5.59 2.77
CA SER A 49 10.16 -6.82 3.57
C SER A 49 9.35 -7.97 2.99
N LYS A 50 8.32 -7.66 2.19
CA LYS A 50 7.53 -8.67 1.49
C LYS A 50 8.36 -9.32 0.38
N THR A 51 8.17 -10.62 0.19
CA THR A 51 8.89 -11.39 -0.82
C THR A 51 8.01 -12.51 -1.37
N PHE A 52 8.29 -12.93 -2.61
CA PHE A 52 7.77 -14.17 -3.21
C PHE A 52 8.89 -14.93 -3.91
N GLN A 53 8.64 -16.18 -4.29
CA GLN A 53 9.61 -17.00 -5.03
C GLN A 53 9.24 -17.06 -6.51
N THR A 54 10.25 -16.95 -7.39
CA THR A 54 10.06 -17.28 -8.80
C THR A 54 9.83 -18.78 -9.00
N VAL A 55 9.13 -19.13 -10.07
CA VAL A 55 8.96 -20.50 -10.52
C VAL A 55 9.65 -20.64 -11.87
N ALA A 56 10.41 -21.73 -12.04
CA ALA A 56 11.11 -21.99 -13.29
C ALA A 56 10.13 -22.04 -14.46
N ASN A 57 10.47 -21.37 -15.56
CA ASN A 57 9.66 -21.23 -16.77
C ASN A 57 8.30 -20.52 -16.56
N ARG A 58 8.12 -19.77 -15.46
CA ARG A 58 6.95 -18.92 -15.23
C ARG A 58 7.32 -17.45 -15.28
N GLN A 59 6.69 -16.73 -16.20
CA GLN A 59 6.97 -15.33 -16.50
C GLN A 59 6.13 -14.35 -15.68
N ALA A 60 4.84 -14.63 -15.48
CA ALA A 60 3.90 -13.75 -14.79
C ALA A 60 3.67 -14.17 -13.34
N TYR A 61 3.50 -13.18 -12.47
CA TYR A 61 3.31 -13.33 -11.03
C TYR A 61 2.20 -12.40 -10.55
N ASP A 62 1.29 -12.89 -9.72
CA ASP A 62 0.07 -12.18 -9.33
C ASP A 62 -0.24 -12.28 -7.83
N GLY A 63 -1.48 -11.96 -7.44
CA GLY A 63 -1.95 -12.02 -6.05
C GLY A 63 -1.79 -13.40 -5.37
N THR A 64 -1.66 -14.49 -6.14
CA THR A 64 -1.39 -15.82 -5.59
C THR A 64 0.06 -15.98 -5.11
N ASP A 65 0.99 -15.24 -5.70
CA ASP A 65 2.41 -15.27 -5.34
C ASP A 65 2.73 -14.27 -4.22
N LEU A 66 2.11 -13.09 -4.31
CA LEU A 66 2.13 -12.10 -3.25
C LEU A 66 0.83 -11.30 -3.32
N ALA A 67 0.00 -11.42 -2.29
CA ALA A 67 -1.34 -10.82 -2.22
C ALA A 67 -1.40 -9.31 -2.51
N GLN A 68 -0.30 -8.58 -2.36
CA GLN A 68 -0.22 -7.14 -2.61
C GLN A 68 0.07 -6.79 -4.08
N ILE A 69 0.45 -7.75 -4.93
CA ILE A 69 0.81 -7.47 -6.33
C ILE A 69 -0.33 -6.77 -7.08
N PRO A 70 -1.60 -7.21 -7.01
CA PRO A 70 -2.69 -6.53 -7.71
C PRO A 70 -2.97 -5.10 -7.21
N ASP A 71 -2.57 -4.83 -5.96
CA ASP A 71 -2.85 -3.58 -5.24
C ASP A 71 -1.69 -2.59 -5.28
N VAL A 72 -0.67 -2.81 -6.13
CA VAL A 72 0.46 -1.90 -6.25
C VAL A 72 0.04 -0.60 -6.91
N ILE A 73 0.38 0.51 -6.25
CA ILE A 73 0.22 1.87 -6.78
C ILE A 73 1.49 2.29 -7.53
N GLN A 74 2.66 2.01 -6.95
CA GLN A 74 3.94 2.38 -7.53
C GLN A 74 5.06 1.45 -7.06
N PHE A 75 5.96 1.09 -7.98
CA PHE A 75 7.23 0.45 -7.64
C PHE A 75 8.34 1.49 -7.46
N ASP A 76 9.11 1.35 -6.40
CA ASP A 76 10.42 2.01 -6.24
C ASP A 76 11.55 1.13 -6.83
N GLY A 77 11.30 -0.17 -6.97
CA GLY A 77 12.21 -1.13 -7.57
C GLY A 77 11.83 -2.57 -7.24
N LEU A 78 12.42 -3.52 -7.96
CA LEU A 78 12.24 -4.94 -7.73
C LEU A 78 13.60 -5.59 -7.52
N PHE A 79 13.86 -6.07 -6.31
CA PHE A 79 15.15 -6.67 -5.97
C PHE A 79 15.09 -8.18 -6.12
N LEU A 80 15.94 -8.74 -6.97
CA LEU A 80 16.10 -10.18 -7.12
C LEU A 80 17.30 -10.64 -6.31
N LYS A 81 17.09 -11.69 -5.50
CA LYS A 81 18.14 -12.33 -4.72
C LYS A 81 18.16 -13.85 -4.96
N ASP A 82 19.36 -14.38 -5.18
CA ASP A 82 19.64 -15.82 -5.12
C ASP A 82 20.50 -16.16 -3.89
N SER A 83 21.01 -17.40 -3.81
CA SER A 83 21.86 -17.84 -2.70
C SER A 83 23.21 -17.12 -2.60
N THR A 84 23.63 -16.45 -3.66
CA THR A 84 25.02 -15.99 -3.86
C THR A 84 25.11 -14.46 -4.06
N SER A 85 24.08 -13.83 -4.63
CA SER A 85 24.09 -12.46 -5.12
C SER A 85 22.67 -11.89 -5.22
N GLY A 86 22.57 -10.57 -5.35
CA GLY A 86 21.31 -9.92 -5.65
C GLY A 86 21.51 -8.57 -6.30
N TYR A 87 20.53 -8.15 -7.09
CA TYR A 87 20.54 -6.89 -7.82
C TYR A 87 19.10 -6.39 -8.04
N PHE A 88 18.98 -5.11 -8.37
CA PHE A 88 17.71 -4.55 -8.82
C PHE A 88 17.46 -4.86 -10.28
N LEU A 89 16.23 -5.27 -10.59
CA LEU A 89 15.77 -5.43 -11.96
C LEU A 89 15.50 -4.06 -12.58
N THR A 90 15.70 -3.96 -13.89
CA THR A 90 15.40 -2.76 -14.68
C THR A 90 13.90 -2.72 -14.98
N TRP A 91 13.28 -1.57 -14.75
CA TRP A 91 11.89 -1.35 -15.14
C TRP A 91 11.77 -1.21 -16.65
N GLN A 92 10.82 -1.92 -17.25
CA GLN A 92 10.46 -1.83 -18.66
C GLN A 92 9.04 -1.29 -18.81
N ASN A 93 8.86 -0.39 -19.76
CA ASN A 93 7.52 0.07 -20.14
C ASN A 93 6.73 -1.08 -20.83
N ALA A 94 5.42 -0.93 -20.93
CA ALA A 94 4.56 -2.00 -21.45
C ALA A 94 4.88 -2.38 -22.91
N GLU A 95 5.20 -1.41 -23.76
CA GLU A 95 5.51 -1.65 -25.18
C GLU A 95 6.83 -2.43 -25.34
N GLU A 96 7.85 -2.03 -24.61
CA GLU A 96 9.16 -2.69 -24.60
C GLU A 96 9.07 -4.08 -23.95
N ALA A 97 8.23 -4.23 -22.93
CA ALA A 97 7.91 -5.53 -22.37
C ALA A 97 7.23 -6.46 -23.38
N GLU A 98 6.24 -5.99 -24.14
CA GLU A 98 5.62 -6.78 -25.22
C GLU A 98 6.66 -7.24 -26.24
N TRP A 99 7.61 -6.38 -26.60
CA TRP A 99 8.71 -6.75 -27.51
C TRP A 99 9.66 -7.78 -26.89
N LEU A 100 10.09 -7.57 -25.64
CA LEU A 100 10.99 -8.49 -24.92
C LEU A 100 10.34 -9.86 -24.70
N ILE A 101 9.06 -9.87 -24.34
CA ILE A 101 8.29 -11.08 -24.00
C ILE A 101 7.89 -11.86 -25.25
N SER A 102 7.52 -11.18 -26.34
CA SER A 102 7.19 -11.83 -27.63
C SER A 102 8.42 -12.30 -28.41
N GLY A 103 9.60 -11.78 -28.07
CA GLY A 103 10.87 -12.16 -28.67
C GLY A 103 11.26 -13.61 -28.36
N SER A 104 11.03 -14.53 -29.30
CA SER A 104 11.38 -15.96 -29.20
C SER A 104 12.89 -16.29 -29.12
N THR A 105 13.77 -15.30 -29.07
CA THR A 105 15.22 -15.48 -29.28
C THR A 105 16.06 -15.67 -28.02
N THR A 106 15.48 -15.53 -26.81
CA THR A 106 16.23 -15.65 -25.56
C THR A 106 15.64 -16.76 -24.69
N GLY A 107 16.45 -17.79 -24.41
CA GLY A 107 16.06 -18.89 -23.51
C GLY A 107 15.88 -18.43 -22.05
N PRO A 108 15.30 -19.29 -21.18
CA PRO A 108 15.15 -18.99 -19.77
C PRO A 108 16.49 -18.64 -19.12
N GLY A 109 16.46 -17.74 -18.16
CA GLY A 109 17.66 -17.23 -17.51
C GLY A 109 17.37 -16.62 -16.16
N ARG A 110 18.36 -15.91 -15.63
CA ARG A 110 18.17 -15.07 -14.46
C ARG A 110 17.56 -13.75 -14.91
N SER A 111 16.40 -13.39 -14.38
CA SER A 111 15.68 -12.18 -14.81
C SER A 111 16.50 -10.93 -14.52
N THR A 112 16.53 -10.01 -15.47
CA THR A 112 17.22 -8.72 -15.40
C THR A 112 16.25 -7.55 -15.46
N ASP A 113 15.05 -7.79 -15.97
CA ASP A 113 14.06 -6.79 -16.31
C ASP A 113 12.69 -7.21 -15.78
N PHE A 114 11.83 -6.22 -15.54
CA PHE A 114 10.44 -6.46 -15.18
C PHE A 114 9.51 -5.38 -15.68
N THR A 115 8.25 -5.73 -15.85
CA THR A 115 7.15 -4.78 -16.04
C THR A 115 5.98 -5.13 -15.13
N TYR A 116 4.98 -4.26 -15.08
CA TYR A 116 3.75 -4.49 -14.33
C TYR A 116 2.53 -4.08 -15.16
N ILE A 117 1.68 -5.05 -15.48
CA ILE A 117 0.50 -4.91 -16.34
C ILE A 117 -0.61 -5.79 -15.78
N ASP A 118 -1.86 -5.31 -15.80
CA ASP A 118 -3.06 -6.06 -15.40
C ASP A 118 -2.98 -6.74 -14.03
N GLY A 119 -2.33 -6.09 -13.06
CA GLY A 119 -2.20 -6.63 -11.70
C GLY A 119 -1.18 -7.76 -11.60
N GLN A 120 -0.24 -7.86 -12.55
CA GLN A 120 0.79 -8.89 -12.59
C GLN A 120 2.17 -8.29 -12.80
N ILE A 121 3.18 -8.88 -12.15
CA ILE A 121 4.60 -8.62 -12.44
C ILE A 121 5.04 -9.61 -13.51
N LEU A 122 5.60 -9.12 -14.61
CA LEU A 122 6.17 -9.94 -15.66
C LEU A 122 7.69 -9.79 -15.62
N LEU A 123 8.40 -10.91 -15.62
CA LEU A 123 9.86 -10.96 -15.52
C LEU A 123 10.50 -11.33 -16.86
N TRP A 124 11.64 -10.71 -17.17
CA TRP A 124 12.44 -11.05 -18.35
C TRP A 124 13.95 -11.08 -18.04
N PRO A 125 14.73 -12.02 -18.59
CA PRO A 125 14.29 -13.30 -19.16
C PRO A 125 13.42 -14.10 -18.20
N THR A 126 12.64 -15.06 -18.73
CA THR A 126 11.82 -15.95 -17.90
C THR A 126 12.72 -16.70 -16.91
N PRO A 127 12.42 -16.69 -15.59
CA PRO A 127 13.22 -17.36 -14.58
C PRO A 127 13.53 -18.82 -14.92
N ILE A 128 14.80 -19.22 -14.91
CA ILE A 128 15.21 -20.64 -15.08
C ILE A 128 15.19 -21.45 -13.77
N ALA A 129 15.12 -20.76 -12.63
CA ALA A 129 15.11 -21.36 -11.30
C ALA A 129 14.27 -20.52 -10.32
N ALA A 130 14.20 -20.98 -9.07
CA ALA A 130 13.59 -20.24 -7.98
C ALA A 130 14.56 -19.18 -7.44
N TYR A 131 14.12 -17.93 -7.45
CA TYR A 131 14.80 -16.75 -6.93
C TYR A 131 13.85 -16.03 -5.98
N THR A 132 14.39 -15.40 -4.95
CA THR A 132 13.59 -14.57 -4.05
C THR A 132 13.45 -13.18 -4.65
N ILE A 133 12.22 -12.77 -4.93
CA ILE A 133 11.91 -11.40 -5.35
C ILE A 133 11.43 -10.62 -4.15
N ARG A 134 11.95 -9.40 -4.00
CA ARG A 134 11.56 -8.43 -2.97
C ARG A 134 11.13 -7.14 -3.66
N PRO A 135 9.81 -6.88 -3.79
CA PRO A 135 9.34 -5.61 -4.28
C PRO A 135 9.59 -4.51 -3.24
N HIS A 136 10.11 -3.39 -3.73
CA HIS A 136 10.05 -2.11 -3.04
C HIS A 136 8.90 -1.34 -3.67
N MET A 137 7.79 -1.22 -2.94
CA MET A 137 6.54 -0.73 -3.52
C MET A 137 5.68 0.01 -2.52
N HIS A 138 4.88 0.93 -3.05
CA HIS A 138 3.71 1.55 -2.44
C HIS A 138 2.46 0.83 -2.94
N TYR A 139 1.60 0.40 -2.04
CA TYR A 139 0.47 -0.48 -2.34
C TYR A 139 -0.74 -0.15 -1.47
N ARG A 140 -1.94 -0.51 -1.93
CA ARG A 140 -3.17 -0.40 -1.14
C ARG A 140 -3.20 -1.51 -0.08
N LEU A 141 -3.60 -1.17 1.14
CA LEU A 141 -3.81 -2.17 2.19
C LEU A 141 -5.09 -2.98 1.90
N PRO A 142 -5.21 -4.22 2.41
CA PRO A 142 -6.42 -5.01 2.26
C PRO A 142 -7.67 -4.24 2.67
N ALA A 143 -8.71 -4.35 1.84
CA ALA A 143 -9.99 -3.71 2.07
C ALA A 143 -10.59 -4.17 3.41
N LEU A 144 -11.25 -3.23 4.10
CA LEU A 144 -11.98 -3.50 5.34
C LEU A 144 -13.45 -3.74 4.98
N SER A 145 -13.94 -4.96 5.20
CA SER A 145 -15.29 -5.37 4.81
C SER A 145 -16.09 -5.97 5.97
N ALA A 146 -15.42 -6.69 6.87
CA ALA A 146 -16.02 -7.33 8.02
C ALA A 146 -15.77 -6.52 9.31
N PRO A 147 -16.66 -6.60 10.31
CA PRO A 147 -16.51 -5.88 11.59
C PRO A 147 -15.20 -6.17 12.34
N GLY A 148 -14.67 -7.38 12.18
CA GLY A 148 -13.42 -7.82 12.78
C GLY A 148 -12.16 -7.39 12.03
N ASP A 149 -12.30 -6.83 10.83
CA ASP A 149 -11.14 -6.46 10.01
C ASP A 149 -10.32 -5.36 10.68
N SER A 150 -9.01 -5.45 10.52
CA SER A 150 -8.06 -4.52 11.12
C SER A 150 -6.86 -4.35 10.21
N ASN A 151 -6.43 -3.11 10.01
CA ASN A 151 -5.22 -2.77 9.30
C ASN A 151 -4.62 -1.44 9.83
N ALA A 152 -3.55 -0.96 9.24
CA ALA A 152 -2.86 0.24 9.72
C ALA A 152 -3.71 1.53 9.61
N TRP A 153 -4.73 1.57 8.74
CA TRP A 153 -5.65 2.72 8.68
C TRP A 153 -6.42 2.89 9.99
N LEU A 154 -6.83 1.79 10.62
CA LEU A 154 -7.59 1.80 11.87
C LEU A 154 -6.73 1.94 13.11
N ASN A 155 -5.42 1.69 13.01
CA ASN A 155 -4.50 1.69 14.13
C ASN A 155 -3.62 2.94 14.14
N GLU A 156 -2.92 3.18 13.03
CA GLU A 156 -1.86 4.19 12.91
C GLU A 156 -2.43 5.51 12.39
N ALA A 157 -3.31 5.45 11.38
CA ALA A 157 -3.99 6.61 10.80
C ALA A 157 -5.37 6.88 11.44
N GLU A 158 -5.68 6.25 12.56
CA GLU A 158 -7.03 6.22 13.14
C GLU A 158 -7.67 7.60 13.28
N GLN A 159 -6.93 8.55 13.87
CA GLN A 159 -7.45 9.90 14.11
C GLN A 159 -7.72 10.65 12.81
N LEU A 160 -6.89 10.44 11.78
CA LEU A 160 -7.06 11.04 10.46
C LEU A 160 -8.32 10.50 9.79
N ILE A 161 -8.44 9.17 9.72
CA ILE A 161 -9.59 8.49 9.12
C ILE A 161 -10.88 8.84 9.85
N ARG A 162 -10.87 8.82 11.19
CA ARG A 162 -12.05 9.14 12.00
C ARG A 162 -12.49 10.59 11.83
N ALA A 163 -11.55 11.55 11.80
CA ALA A 163 -11.88 12.96 11.59
C ALA A 163 -12.48 13.19 10.20
N HIS A 164 -11.89 12.60 9.15
CA HIS A 164 -12.40 12.71 7.78
C HIS A 164 -13.78 12.02 7.64
N ALA A 165 -13.95 10.81 8.17
CA ALA A 165 -15.23 10.12 8.14
C ALA A 165 -16.34 10.93 8.81
N LYS A 166 -16.07 11.53 9.98
CA LYS A 166 -17.04 12.42 10.65
C LYS A 166 -17.34 13.67 9.84
N MET A 167 -16.34 14.26 9.18
CA MET A 167 -16.55 15.40 8.30
C MET A 167 -17.55 15.04 7.18
N LEU A 168 -17.38 13.89 6.53
CA LEU A 168 -18.30 13.40 5.51
C LEU A 168 -19.71 13.14 6.06
N LEU A 169 -19.82 12.56 7.27
CA LEU A 169 -21.12 12.37 7.92
C LEU A 169 -21.81 13.70 8.22
N TYR A 170 -21.08 14.67 8.77
CA TYR A 170 -21.61 15.99 9.05
C TYR A 170 -22.07 16.71 7.78
N ALA A 171 -21.26 16.68 6.72
CA ALA A 171 -21.56 17.38 5.47
C ALA A 171 -22.70 16.71 4.68
N ASN A 172 -22.66 15.38 4.52
CA ASN A 172 -23.48 14.68 3.53
C ASN A 172 -24.72 13.98 4.12
N VAL A 173 -24.74 13.75 5.44
CA VAL A 173 -25.82 12.96 6.08
C VAL A 173 -26.57 13.80 7.11
N LEU A 174 -25.85 14.59 7.91
CA LEU A 174 -26.43 15.40 8.96
C LEU A 174 -26.72 16.85 8.53
N GLU A 175 -26.17 17.28 7.39
CA GLU A 175 -26.27 18.65 6.88
C GLU A 175 -25.85 19.70 7.93
N ASP A 176 -24.82 19.36 8.74
CA ASP A 176 -24.26 20.23 9.79
C ASP A 176 -22.90 20.78 9.35
N ASP A 177 -22.93 21.93 8.69
CA ASP A 177 -21.74 22.64 8.20
C ASP A 177 -20.76 23.02 9.32
N THR A 178 -21.28 23.28 10.53
CA THR A 178 -20.43 23.65 11.68
C THR A 178 -19.65 22.43 12.18
N GLY A 179 -20.33 21.28 12.28
CA GLY A 179 -19.71 19.99 12.58
C GLY A 179 -18.67 19.62 11.53
N ALA A 180 -19.01 19.75 10.24
CA ALA A 180 -18.09 19.47 9.13
C ALA A 180 -16.85 20.35 9.18
N THR A 181 -17.01 21.67 9.33
CA THR A 181 -15.90 22.63 9.43
C THR A 181 -14.98 22.33 10.62
N ARG A 182 -15.55 21.93 11.77
CA ARG A 182 -14.77 21.57 12.96
C ARG A 182 -13.88 20.35 12.71
N MET A 183 -14.41 19.33 12.04
CA MET A 183 -13.64 18.13 11.70
C MET A 183 -12.59 18.44 10.62
N GLN A 184 -12.96 19.21 9.60
CA GLN A 184 -12.05 19.65 8.53
C GLN A 184 -10.83 20.41 9.09
N ALA A 185 -11.00 21.23 10.13
CA ALA A 185 -9.91 21.95 10.79
C ALA A 185 -8.91 21.04 11.52
N GLN A 186 -9.31 19.82 11.92
CA GLN A 186 -8.44 18.87 12.62
C GLN A 186 -7.62 17.99 11.67
N ILE A 187 -8.13 17.73 10.46
CA ILE A 187 -7.51 16.86 9.46
C ILE A 187 -6.04 17.22 9.17
N PRO A 188 -5.66 18.51 8.94
CA PRO A 188 -4.26 18.85 8.66
C PRO A 188 -3.31 18.47 9.79
N ALA A 189 -3.72 18.63 11.05
CA ALA A 189 -2.88 18.29 12.20
C ALA A 189 -2.68 16.76 12.32
N HIS A 190 -3.73 15.97 12.09
CA HIS A 190 -3.63 14.51 12.08
C HIS A 190 -2.78 14.00 10.92
N LYS A 191 -2.94 14.58 9.72
CA LYS A 191 -2.12 14.23 8.56
C LYS A 191 -0.66 14.61 8.79
N ALA A 192 -0.37 15.82 9.25
CA ALA A 192 1.00 16.28 9.51
C ALA A 192 1.73 15.40 10.53
N LYS A 193 1.04 14.91 11.56
CA LYS A 193 1.60 13.95 12.51
C LYS A 193 2.00 12.64 11.82
N LEU A 194 1.16 12.13 10.93
CA LEU A 194 1.42 10.88 10.19
C LEU A 194 2.52 11.06 9.14
N ASP A 195 2.56 12.20 8.46
CA ASP A 195 3.62 12.58 7.51
C ASP A 195 4.97 12.71 8.23
N ALA A 196 5.00 13.31 9.43
CA ALA A 196 6.21 13.42 10.24
C ALA A 196 6.73 12.05 10.70
N GLU A 197 5.84 11.16 11.14
CA GLU A 197 6.21 9.78 11.52
C GLU A 197 6.71 8.99 10.31
N THR A 198 6.04 9.13 9.17
CA THR A 198 6.46 8.53 7.90
C THR A 198 7.85 8.99 7.52
N SER A 199 8.10 10.29 7.59
CA SER A 199 9.41 10.88 7.30
C SER A 199 10.49 10.32 8.24
N ARG A 200 10.21 10.19 9.54
CA ARG A 200 11.17 9.62 10.51
C ARG A 200 11.52 8.16 10.24
N ARG A 201 10.55 7.35 9.77
CA ARG A 201 10.74 5.92 9.51
C ARG A 201 11.36 5.63 8.16
N LEU A 202 11.03 6.42 7.14
CA LEU A 202 11.49 6.22 5.77
C LEU A 202 12.75 6.99 5.42
N SER A 203 13.06 8.07 6.14
CA SER A 203 14.32 8.78 5.95
C SER A 203 15.48 7.84 6.24
N PRO A 204 16.45 7.72 5.32
CA PRO A 204 17.72 7.12 5.67
C PRO A 204 18.26 7.88 6.88
N ARG A 205 18.49 7.20 8.01
CA ARG A 205 19.34 7.78 9.06
C ARG A 205 20.64 8.15 8.35
N ALA A 206 21.00 9.45 8.36
CA ALA A 206 22.27 9.93 7.84
C ALA A 206 23.37 9.13 8.51
N THR A 207 23.82 8.07 7.83
CA THR A 207 24.93 7.25 8.27
C THR A 207 26.10 7.86 7.53
N THR A 208 26.88 8.65 8.25
CA THR A 208 28.21 9.08 7.81
C THR A 208 29.04 7.81 7.57
N ALA A 209 28.94 7.25 6.37
CA ALA A 209 29.84 6.21 5.90
C ALA A 209 30.68 6.85 4.80
N GLY A 210 31.83 7.38 5.20
CA GLY A 210 32.91 7.66 4.27
C GLY A 210 33.25 6.38 3.53
N HIS A 211 33.04 6.37 2.22
CA HIS A 211 33.70 5.45 1.31
C HIS A 211 34.62 6.31 0.47
N SER A 212 35.81 6.56 1.02
CA SER A 212 36.96 6.95 0.21
C SER A 212 37.40 5.69 -0.54
N PHE A 213 37.39 5.76 -1.87
CA PHE A 213 38.15 4.85 -2.72
C PHE A 213 39.64 5.19 -2.67
#